data_AF-L7IXF6-F1
#
_entry.id   AF-L7IXF6-F1
#
_cell.length_a   1.000
_cell.length_b   1.000
_cell.length_c   1.000
_cell.angle_alpha   90.00
_cell.angle_beta   90.00
_cell.angle_gamma   90.00
#
_symmetry.space_group_name_H-M   'P 1'
#
loop_
_entity.id
_entity.type
_entity.pdbx_description
1 polymer ?
#
loop_
_entity_poly.entity_id
_entity_poly.type
_entity_poly.pdbx_seq_one_letter_code
_entity_poly.pdbx_strand_id
1 'polypeptide(L)'
;MSRRLVKGSSSGRRTNNVATYTPSMPAYQPPAFPLGDEGRRALSSISGSGDLAGAYEVQLGRSLKHLPAAVAIINDRLKARRDDVDAAARRRHNQGTMEPTPADEQAEEALRRLERDVPRLARELEAADRAAIDAKRALFNLKAALREANTSVQQAQPRQMRERAADGGESTMRFEDIEDVDEFLATVRAAGAEWEDDEGADEEERRGPPAPLRLFKESRARLAAEYEAEGVVEKYAENNDYIAFKRHWHDGLHPNEDKAMPDASRWFDEDGNPRLDEDGGDDDDDDDIAYGPAVTSTRCPVTLLPFQEPITSKKCKHTFEKSAIASMFRGQGEKDCPMGGCVKKLTFADFHEDPIMKRKIERAKQREARGVESDGEGEEDDDGNNPDASMVETGARNKGRPIKREVKRGSSPS
;
A
#
# COMPACT_ATOMS: atom_id res chain seq x y z
N MET A 1 -32.01 -52.82 -73.96
CA MET A 1 -32.72 -51.59 -73.56
C MET A 1 -32.34 -51.26 -72.12
N SER A 2 -32.04 -49.98 -71.84
CA SER A 2 -32.03 -49.28 -70.53
C SER A 2 -31.32 -49.94 -69.33
N ARG A 3 -30.15 -49.46 -68.85
CA ARG A 3 -29.93 -48.27 -67.98
C ARG A 3 -30.98 -48.20 -66.84
N ARG A 4 -30.66 -48.18 -65.54
CA ARG A 4 -29.41 -47.97 -64.78
C ARG A 4 -29.60 -48.42 -63.30
N LEU A 5 -28.56 -49.09 -62.78
CA LEU A 5 -27.88 -48.94 -61.48
C LEU A 5 -28.69 -48.95 -60.15
N VAL A 6 -28.58 -50.07 -59.43
CA VAL A 6 -28.58 -50.14 -57.96
C VAL A 6 -27.18 -50.60 -57.53
N LYS A 7 -26.45 -49.74 -56.81
CA LYS A 7 -25.24 -50.05 -56.03
C LYS A 7 -25.60 -49.64 -54.60
N GLY A 8 -25.63 -50.53 -53.62
CA GLY A 8 -24.48 -51.27 -53.10
C GLY A 8 -24.18 -50.66 -51.72
N SER A 9 -24.68 -51.30 -50.67
CA SER A 9 -24.58 -50.84 -49.28
C SER A 9 -23.26 -51.29 -48.66
N SER A 10 -22.46 -50.36 -48.12
CA SER A 10 -21.38 -50.69 -47.18
C SER A 10 -21.00 -49.50 -46.30
N SER A 11 -21.38 -49.63 -45.02
CA SER A 11 -20.79 -49.10 -43.77
C SER A 11 -19.79 -47.94 -43.84
N GLY A 12 -20.18 -46.80 -43.25
CA GLY A 12 -19.31 -45.69 -42.87
C GLY A 12 -19.75 -45.12 -41.52
N ARG A 13 -18.92 -45.35 -40.50
CA ARG A 13 -19.07 -45.02 -39.08
C ARG A 13 -19.38 -43.52 -38.87
N ARG A 14 -20.58 -43.18 -38.41
CA ARG A 14 -20.94 -41.79 -38.03
C ARG A 14 -20.48 -41.52 -36.60
N THR A 15 -19.51 -40.64 -36.45
CA THR A 15 -19.13 -40.02 -35.18
C THR A 15 -20.25 -39.07 -34.75
N ASN A 16 -20.82 -39.31 -33.57
CA ASN A 16 -21.78 -38.41 -32.93
C ASN A 16 -21.10 -37.06 -32.64
N ASN A 17 -21.47 -36.02 -33.38
CA ASN A 17 -21.13 -34.65 -33.04
C ASN A 17 -22.28 -34.10 -32.17
N VAL A 18 -22.14 -34.22 -30.85
CA VAL A 18 -23.07 -33.62 -29.89
C VAL A 18 -22.76 -32.14 -29.86
N ALA A 19 -23.55 -31.35 -30.60
CA ALA A 19 -23.56 -29.90 -30.44
C ALA A 19 -24.06 -29.58 -29.03
N THR A 20 -23.15 -29.11 -28.17
CA THR A 20 -23.49 -28.54 -26.88
C THR A 20 -24.26 -27.25 -27.09
N TYR A 21 -25.59 -27.34 -27.05
CA TYR A 21 -26.48 -26.18 -26.96
C TYR A 21 -26.30 -25.55 -25.58
N THR A 22 -25.55 -24.45 -25.51
CA THR A 22 -25.61 -23.56 -24.35
C THR A 22 -26.89 -22.74 -24.47
N PRO A 23 -27.88 -22.90 -23.58
CA PRO A 23 -29.07 -22.07 -23.63
C PRO A 23 -28.66 -20.62 -23.34
N SER A 24 -28.66 -19.80 -24.39
CA SER A 24 -28.60 -18.34 -24.26
C SER A 24 -29.81 -17.90 -23.44
N MET A 25 -29.58 -17.27 -22.29
CA MET A 25 -30.68 -16.71 -21.52
C MET A 25 -31.43 -15.66 -22.36
N PRO A 26 -32.76 -15.54 -22.17
CA PRO A 26 -33.55 -14.53 -22.87
C PRO A 26 -33.02 -13.12 -22.60
N ALA A 27 -33.20 -12.22 -23.58
CA ALA A 27 -32.84 -10.82 -23.42
C ALA A 27 -33.60 -10.21 -22.24
N TYR A 28 -32.90 -9.40 -21.44
CA TYR A 28 -33.47 -8.75 -20.27
C TYR A 28 -34.65 -7.85 -20.66
N GLN A 29 -35.83 -8.08 -20.07
CA GLN A 29 -36.99 -7.22 -20.23
C GLN A 29 -37.14 -6.32 -19.01
N PRO A 30 -37.29 -4.99 -19.18
CA PRO A 30 -37.47 -4.06 -18.07
C PRO A 30 -38.72 -4.42 -17.22
N PRO A 31 -38.67 -4.22 -15.90
CA PRO A 31 -39.81 -4.46 -15.04
C PRO A 31 -40.95 -3.49 -15.35
N ALA A 32 -42.14 -4.04 -15.61
CA ALA A 32 -43.35 -3.26 -15.84
C ALA A 32 -43.92 -2.63 -14.54
N PHE A 33 -43.47 -3.10 -13.37
CA PHE A 33 -43.94 -2.70 -12.04
C PHE A 33 -42.75 -2.44 -11.11
N PRO A 34 -42.90 -1.57 -10.09
CA PRO A 34 -41.80 -1.28 -9.18
C PRO A 34 -41.46 -2.52 -8.34
N LEU A 35 -40.23 -2.57 -7.81
CA LEU A 35 -39.81 -3.68 -6.95
C LEU A 35 -40.82 -3.90 -5.80
N GLY A 36 -41.17 -5.16 -5.56
CA GLY A 36 -41.94 -5.56 -4.39
C GLY A 36 -41.17 -5.29 -3.09
N ASP A 37 -41.89 -5.28 -1.96
CA ASP A 37 -41.32 -4.97 -0.64
C ASP A 37 -40.16 -5.89 -0.25
N GLU A 38 -40.24 -7.17 -0.61
CA GLU A 38 -39.17 -8.15 -0.41
C GLU A 38 -37.90 -7.75 -1.18
N GLY A 39 -38.04 -7.38 -2.45
CA GLY A 39 -36.92 -6.93 -3.28
C GLY A 39 -36.30 -5.63 -2.78
N ARG A 40 -37.11 -4.71 -2.23
CA ARG A 40 -36.62 -3.47 -1.61
C ARG A 40 -35.84 -3.73 -0.34
N ARG A 41 -36.32 -4.62 0.53
CA ARG A 41 -35.62 -5.02 1.75
C ARG A 41 -34.31 -5.72 1.42
N ALA A 42 -34.32 -6.60 0.41
CA ALA A 42 -33.11 -7.25 -0.09
C ALA A 42 -32.10 -6.23 -0.64
N LEU A 43 -32.53 -5.29 -1.47
CA LEU A 43 -31.65 -4.22 -1.99
C LEU A 43 -31.12 -3.32 -0.87
N SER A 44 -31.96 -2.93 0.08
CA SER A 44 -31.54 -2.15 1.24
C SER A 44 -30.54 -2.92 2.08
N SER A 45 -30.74 -4.22 2.29
CA SER A 45 -29.81 -5.10 3.00
C SER A 45 -28.48 -5.23 2.26
N ILE A 46 -28.48 -5.29 0.93
CA ILE A 46 -27.25 -5.37 0.11
C ILE A 46 -26.51 -4.03 0.10
N SER A 47 -27.23 -2.90 0.04
CA SER A 47 -26.62 -1.56 0.09
C SER A 47 -26.10 -1.20 1.50
N GLY A 48 -26.73 -1.75 2.54
CA GLY A 48 -26.41 -1.51 3.94
C GLY A 48 -25.49 -2.56 4.55
N SER A 49 -25.30 -3.72 3.92
CA SER A 49 -24.33 -4.69 4.37
C SER A 49 -22.92 -4.16 4.09
N GLY A 50 -22.28 -3.63 5.13
CA GLY A 50 -20.89 -3.15 5.06
C GLY A 50 -19.87 -4.22 4.62
N ASP A 51 -20.29 -5.49 4.56
CA ASP A 51 -19.43 -6.65 4.28
C ASP A 51 -19.37 -7.06 2.80
N LEU A 52 -20.03 -6.34 1.88
CA LEU A 52 -20.02 -6.75 0.46
C LEU A 52 -18.60 -6.83 -0.14
N ALA A 53 -17.68 -6.01 0.37
CA ALA A 53 -16.29 -5.96 -0.05
C ALA A 53 -15.31 -5.85 1.13
N GLY A 54 -15.75 -6.08 2.37
CA GLY A 54 -14.95 -5.79 3.57
C GLY A 54 -13.61 -6.54 3.60
N ALA A 55 -13.60 -7.83 3.23
CA ALA A 55 -12.38 -8.61 3.13
C ALA A 55 -11.39 -8.06 2.08
N TYR A 56 -11.92 -7.60 0.94
CA TYR A 56 -11.09 -7.06 -0.14
C TYR A 56 -10.56 -5.66 0.21
N GLU A 57 -11.35 -4.82 0.88
CA GLU A 57 -10.90 -3.52 1.42
C GLU A 57 -9.77 -3.68 2.45
N VAL A 58 -9.90 -4.66 3.35
CA VAL A 58 -8.83 -4.98 4.30
C VAL A 58 -7.57 -5.44 3.57
N GLN A 59 -7.70 -6.24 2.51
CA GLN A 59 -6.56 -6.68 1.70
C GLN A 59 -5.90 -5.51 0.97
N LEU A 60 -6.68 -4.63 0.32
CA LEU A 60 -6.17 -3.42 -0.33
C LEU A 60 -5.44 -2.51 0.66
N GLY A 61 -6.04 -2.28 1.84
CA GLY A 61 -5.40 -1.50 2.91
C GLY A 61 -4.12 -2.12 3.46
N ARG A 62 -3.97 -3.46 3.40
CA ARG A 62 -2.70 -4.13 3.72
C ARG A 62 -1.69 -3.98 2.60
N SER A 63 -2.10 -4.12 1.35
CA SER A 63 -1.24 -3.92 0.18
C SER A 63 -0.64 -2.52 0.15
N LEU A 64 -1.47 -1.49 0.32
CA LEU A 64 -1.05 -0.07 0.39
C LEU A 64 -0.12 0.24 1.59
N LYS A 65 -0.05 -0.64 2.60
CA LYS A 65 0.95 -0.53 3.68
C LYS A 65 2.24 -1.28 3.36
N HIS A 66 2.15 -2.42 2.69
CA HIS A 66 3.30 -3.29 2.41
C HIS A 66 4.09 -2.87 1.18
N LEU A 67 3.44 -2.33 0.15
CA LEU A 67 4.07 -1.89 -1.09
C LEU A 67 5.08 -0.74 -0.84
N PRO A 68 4.73 0.34 -0.10
CA PRO A 68 5.70 1.38 0.29
C PRO A 68 6.89 0.82 1.08
N ALA A 69 6.63 -0.08 2.03
CA ALA A 69 7.68 -0.69 2.83
C ALA A 69 8.63 -1.51 1.95
N ALA A 70 8.09 -2.28 1.00
CA ALA A 70 8.86 -3.13 0.09
C ALA A 70 9.76 -2.32 -0.85
N VAL A 71 9.24 -1.26 -1.50
CA VAL A 71 10.02 -0.44 -2.44
C VAL A 71 11.22 0.19 -1.73
N ALA A 72 11.01 0.58 -0.49
CA ALA A 72 12.05 1.22 0.26
C ALA A 72 13.06 0.19 0.81
N ILE A 73 12.66 -1.04 1.15
CA ILE A 73 13.60 -2.10 1.58
C ILE A 73 14.53 -2.53 0.44
N ILE A 74 14.02 -2.64 -0.79
CA ILE A 74 14.85 -3.03 -1.94
C ILE A 74 15.90 -1.96 -2.27
N ASN A 75 15.53 -0.67 -2.17
CA ASN A 75 16.46 0.45 -2.38
C ASN A 75 17.49 0.56 -1.24
N ASP A 76 17.07 0.40 0.02
CA ASP A 76 17.99 0.33 1.17
C ASP A 76 19.05 -0.77 0.97
N ARG A 77 18.64 -1.95 0.46
CA ARG A 77 19.57 -3.06 0.19
C ARG A 77 20.54 -2.74 -0.94
N LEU A 78 20.08 -2.08 -2.00
CA LEU A 78 20.95 -1.64 -3.09
C LEU A 78 22.01 -0.66 -2.58
N LYS A 79 21.58 0.39 -1.86
CA LYS A 79 22.49 1.39 -1.30
C LYS A 79 23.47 0.78 -0.30
N ALA A 80 23.00 -0.06 0.62
CA ALA A 80 23.88 -0.74 1.57
C ALA A 80 24.95 -1.59 0.87
N ARG A 81 24.60 -2.29 -0.22
CA ARG A 81 25.57 -3.06 -1.01
C ARG A 81 26.56 -2.18 -1.77
N ARG A 82 26.11 -1.03 -2.28
CA ARG A 82 26.99 -0.05 -2.91
C ARG A 82 27.99 0.52 -1.90
N ASP A 83 27.51 0.92 -0.72
CA ASP A 83 28.34 1.40 0.39
C ASP A 83 29.36 0.32 0.83
N ASP A 84 28.95 -0.96 0.92
CA ASP A 84 29.83 -2.08 1.28
C ASP A 84 30.98 -2.25 0.26
N VAL A 85 30.67 -2.22 -1.05
CA VAL A 85 31.65 -2.33 -2.14
C VAL A 85 32.60 -1.13 -2.17
N ASP A 86 32.06 0.09 -2.02
CA ASP A 86 32.86 1.32 -1.97
C ASP A 86 33.80 1.32 -0.74
N ALA A 87 33.32 0.87 0.42
CA ALA A 87 34.15 0.74 1.62
C ALA A 87 35.23 -0.32 1.47
N ALA A 88 34.95 -1.44 0.78
CA ALA A 88 35.96 -2.45 0.46
C ALA A 88 37.02 -1.91 -0.50
N ALA A 89 36.61 -1.18 -1.56
CA ALA A 89 37.53 -0.53 -2.48
C ALA A 89 38.43 0.52 -1.79
N ARG A 90 37.86 1.33 -0.88
CA ARG A 90 38.65 2.29 -0.07
C ARG A 90 39.65 1.59 0.84
N ARG A 91 39.25 0.50 1.51
CA ARG A 91 40.15 -0.31 2.35
C ARG A 91 41.31 -0.90 1.53
N ARG A 92 41.03 -1.43 0.33
CA ARG A 92 42.06 -1.92 -0.60
C ARG A 92 43.04 -0.82 -0.99
N HIS A 93 42.52 0.36 -1.37
CA HIS A 93 43.38 1.49 -1.71
C HIS A 93 44.30 1.88 -0.55
N ASN A 94 43.77 1.96 0.67
CA ASN A 94 44.55 2.33 1.86
C ASN A 94 45.62 1.28 2.23
N GLN A 95 45.37 0.00 1.96
CA GLN A 95 46.30 -1.10 2.22
C GLN A 95 47.36 -1.28 1.11
N GLY A 96 47.26 -0.52 0.01
CA GLY A 96 48.18 -0.62 -1.13
C GLY A 96 47.95 -1.86 -2.00
N THR A 97 46.86 -2.58 -1.80
CA THR A 97 46.51 -3.79 -2.56
C THR A 97 45.76 -3.40 -3.83
N MET A 98 46.32 -3.70 -5.01
CA MET A 98 45.69 -3.39 -6.30
C MET A 98 44.68 -4.44 -6.77
N GLU A 99 44.86 -5.71 -6.39
CA GLU A 99 44.02 -6.80 -6.88
C GLU A 99 42.75 -6.97 -6.00
N PRO A 100 41.56 -7.14 -6.61
CA PRO A 100 40.34 -7.50 -5.89
C PRO A 100 40.47 -8.88 -5.26
N THR A 101 39.97 -9.04 -4.03
CA THR A 101 39.85 -10.38 -3.44
C THR A 101 38.66 -11.13 -4.07
N PRO A 102 38.62 -12.47 -4.01
CA PRO A 102 37.46 -13.24 -4.47
C PRO A 102 36.15 -12.85 -3.74
N ALA A 103 36.24 -12.31 -2.52
CA ALA A 103 35.09 -11.80 -1.77
C ALA A 103 34.59 -10.47 -2.35
N ASP A 104 35.51 -9.59 -2.77
CA ASP A 104 35.17 -8.33 -3.45
C ASP A 104 34.50 -8.60 -4.79
N GLU A 105 35.04 -9.53 -5.59
CA GLU A 105 34.44 -9.92 -6.87
C GLU A 105 33.01 -10.46 -6.71
N GLN A 106 32.77 -11.25 -5.66
CA GLN A 106 31.42 -11.74 -5.33
C GLN A 106 30.48 -10.60 -4.91
N ALA A 107 30.98 -9.63 -4.15
CA ALA A 107 30.20 -8.47 -3.72
C ALA A 107 29.86 -7.55 -4.90
N GLU A 108 30.82 -7.28 -5.79
CA GLU A 108 30.64 -6.51 -7.02
C GLU A 108 29.65 -7.21 -7.97
N GLU A 109 29.73 -8.54 -8.13
CA GLU A 109 28.76 -9.30 -8.92
C GLU A 109 27.34 -9.26 -8.30
N ALA A 110 27.24 -9.33 -6.98
CA ALA A 110 25.95 -9.19 -6.30
C ALA A 110 25.39 -7.76 -6.48
N LEU A 111 26.23 -6.72 -6.43
CA LEU A 111 25.84 -5.34 -6.70
C LEU A 111 25.30 -5.19 -8.12
N ARG A 112 26.03 -5.69 -9.15
CA ARG A 112 25.58 -5.66 -10.55
C ARG A 112 24.20 -6.30 -10.75
N ARG A 113 23.91 -7.39 -10.03
CA ARG A 113 22.59 -8.03 -10.07
C ARG A 113 21.51 -7.13 -9.46
N LEU A 114 21.79 -6.52 -8.31
CA LEU A 114 20.85 -5.61 -7.65
C LEU A 114 20.61 -4.35 -8.48
N GLU A 115 21.64 -3.75 -9.09
CA GLU A 115 21.52 -2.58 -9.95
C GLU A 115 20.62 -2.83 -11.16
N ARG A 116 20.62 -4.07 -11.70
CA ARG A 116 19.70 -4.46 -12.76
C ARG A 116 18.28 -4.71 -12.25
N ASP A 117 18.15 -5.42 -11.13
CA ASP A 117 16.85 -5.96 -10.70
C ASP A 117 16.02 -4.96 -9.89
N VAL A 118 16.65 -4.10 -9.07
CA VAL A 118 15.98 -3.16 -8.16
C VAL A 118 15.17 -2.09 -8.90
N PRO A 119 15.67 -1.42 -9.97
CA PRO A 119 14.86 -0.45 -10.72
C PRO A 119 13.64 -1.08 -11.40
N ARG A 120 13.76 -2.33 -11.87
CA ARG A 120 12.63 -3.09 -12.43
C ARG A 120 11.61 -3.41 -11.34
N LEU A 121 12.04 -3.92 -10.20
CA LEU A 121 11.16 -4.23 -9.08
C LEU A 121 10.49 -2.98 -8.50
N ALA A 122 11.19 -1.85 -8.44
CA ALA A 122 10.64 -0.59 -7.97
C ALA A 122 9.50 -0.09 -8.86
N ARG A 123 9.66 -0.20 -10.20
CA ARG A 123 8.57 0.05 -11.16
C ARG A 123 7.37 -0.87 -10.97
N GLU A 124 7.62 -2.17 -10.78
CA GLU A 124 6.54 -3.15 -10.56
C GLU A 124 5.78 -2.87 -9.27
N LEU A 125 6.47 -2.43 -8.22
CA LEU A 125 5.84 -2.03 -6.95
C LEU A 125 5.04 -0.73 -7.09
N GLU A 126 5.54 0.25 -7.85
CA GLU A 126 4.80 1.49 -8.15
C GLU A 126 3.51 1.21 -8.91
N ALA A 127 3.59 0.41 -9.97
CA ALA A 127 2.43 0.04 -10.76
C ALA A 127 1.41 -0.75 -9.94
N ALA A 128 1.88 -1.60 -9.02
CA ALA A 128 1.02 -2.33 -8.09
C ALA A 128 0.35 -1.41 -7.06
N ASP A 129 1.03 -0.34 -6.62
CA ASP A 129 0.47 0.64 -5.68
C ASP A 129 -0.64 1.46 -6.34
N ARG A 130 -0.41 1.93 -7.57
CA ARG A 130 -1.45 2.57 -8.39
C ARG A 130 -2.65 1.66 -8.63
N ALA A 131 -2.42 0.41 -9.02
CA ALA A 131 -3.50 -0.56 -9.21
C ALA A 131 -4.29 -0.82 -7.92
N ALA A 132 -3.65 -0.79 -6.74
CA ALA A 132 -4.34 -0.90 -5.46
C ALA A 132 -5.18 0.35 -5.13
N ILE A 133 -4.69 1.55 -5.48
CA ILE A 133 -5.43 2.81 -5.37
C ILE A 133 -6.66 2.79 -6.29
N ASP A 134 -6.49 2.40 -7.55
CA ASP A 134 -7.57 2.32 -8.53
C ASP A 134 -8.64 1.31 -8.08
N ALA A 135 -8.22 0.16 -7.56
CA ALA A 135 -9.12 -0.83 -7.00
C ALA A 135 -9.89 -0.29 -5.78
N LYS A 136 -9.23 0.49 -4.92
CA LYS A 136 -9.87 1.14 -3.76
C LYS A 136 -10.92 2.16 -4.22
N ARG A 137 -10.64 2.98 -5.24
CA ARG A 137 -11.61 3.90 -5.84
C ARG A 137 -12.76 3.15 -6.53
N ALA A 138 -12.47 2.06 -7.24
CA ALA A 138 -13.50 1.24 -7.87
C ALA A 138 -14.48 0.65 -6.85
N LEU A 139 -14.00 0.23 -5.67
CA LEU A 139 -14.87 -0.22 -4.57
C LEU A 139 -15.70 0.91 -3.97
N PHE A 140 -15.12 2.10 -3.82
CA PHE A 140 -15.86 3.28 -3.39
C PHE A 140 -17.01 3.59 -4.37
N ASN A 141 -16.71 3.65 -5.67
CA ASN A 141 -17.68 3.88 -6.74
C ASN A 141 -18.76 2.79 -6.77
N LEU A 142 -18.39 1.52 -6.55
CA LEU A 142 -19.32 0.39 -6.46
C LEU A 142 -20.33 0.60 -5.32
N LYS A 143 -19.85 0.98 -4.13
CA LYS A 143 -20.72 1.26 -2.97
C LYS A 143 -21.60 2.49 -3.20
N ALA A 144 -21.05 3.55 -3.81
CA ALA A 144 -21.81 4.75 -4.16
C ALA A 144 -22.94 4.45 -5.15
N ALA A 145 -22.65 3.74 -6.24
CA ALA A 145 -23.65 3.35 -7.24
C ALA A 145 -24.76 2.47 -6.66
N LEU A 146 -24.42 1.58 -5.73
CA LEU A 146 -25.38 0.72 -5.05
C LEU A 146 -26.30 1.52 -4.11
N ARG A 147 -25.76 2.52 -3.40
CA ARG A 147 -26.55 3.42 -2.54
C ARG A 147 -27.47 4.32 -3.36
N GLU A 148 -27.00 4.85 -4.48
CA GLU A 148 -27.81 5.64 -5.41
C GLU A 148 -28.98 4.81 -5.94
N ALA A 149 -28.70 3.61 -6.46
CA ALA A 149 -29.73 2.70 -6.94
C ALA A 149 -30.76 2.34 -5.86
N ASN A 150 -30.32 2.05 -4.63
CA ASN A 150 -31.24 1.81 -3.51
C ASN A 150 -32.11 3.04 -3.23
N THR A 151 -31.51 4.23 -3.17
CA THR A 151 -32.22 5.49 -2.89
C THR A 151 -33.29 5.79 -3.93
N SER A 152 -32.96 5.67 -5.22
CA SER A 152 -33.91 5.86 -6.32
C SER A 152 -35.08 4.88 -6.23
N VAL A 153 -34.82 3.63 -5.88
CA VAL A 153 -35.88 2.62 -5.69
C VAL A 153 -36.78 2.97 -4.52
N GLN A 154 -36.24 3.42 -3.38
CA GLN A 154 -37.04 3.83 -2.23
C GLN A 154 -37.89 5.09 -2.54
N GLN A 155 -37.36 6.03 -3.31
CA GLN A 155 -38.05 7.27 -3.67
C GLN A 155 -39.17 7.08 -4.71
N ALA A 156 -39.06 6.08 -5.59
CA ALA A 156 -40.07 5.75 -6.59
C ALA A 156 -41.37 5.14 -6.01
N GLN A 157 -41.62 5.25 -4.70
CA GLN A 157 -42.88 4.85 -4.09
C GLN A 157 -44.01 5.87 -4.34
N PRO A 158 -45.26 5.42 -4.61
CA PRO A 158 -46.41 6.30 -4.57
C PRO A 158 -46.59 6.90 -3.17
N ARG A 159 -46.85 8.22 -3.09
CA ARG A 159 -46.94 9.00 -1.84
C ARG A 159 -47.81 8.37 -0.74
N GLN A 160 -48.86 7.62 -1.11
CA GLN A 160 -49.79 6.97 -0.18
C GLN A 160 -49.18 5.85 0.68
N MET A 161 -48.05 5.24 0.26
CA MET A 161 -47.37 4.18 1.03
C MET A 161 -46.24 4.72 1.92
N ARG A 162 -45.69 5.90 1.55
CA ARG A 162 -44.65 6.61 2.30
C ARG A 162 -45.15 7.17 3.64
N GLU A 163 -46.42 7.59 3.69
CA GLU A 163 -47.06 8.06 4.92
C GLU A 163 -47.29 6.94 5.95
N ARG A 164 -47.44 5.68 5.50
CA ARG A 164 -47.65 4.53 6.39
C ARG A 164 -46.34 3.94 6.94
N ALA A 165 -45.21 4.20 6.28
CA ALA A 165 -43.89 3.80 6.76
C ALA A 165 -43.22 4.86 7.66
N ALA A 166 -43.64 6.13 7.56
CA ALA A 166 -43.11 7.23 8.38
C ALA A 166 -43.65 7.23 9.83
N ASP A 167 -44.72 6.49 10.13
CA ASP A 167 -45.29 6.35 11.48
C ASP A 167 -44.54 5.32 12.35
N GLY A 168 -43.46 4.73 11.82
CA GLY A 168 -42.67 3.68 12.47
C GLY A 168 -41.20 4.02 12.62
N GLY A 169 -40.88 5.00 13.46
CA GLY A 169 -39.55 5.16 14.04
C GLY A 169 -38.60 6.07 13.26
N GLU A 170 -38.55 7.32 13.70
CA GLU A 170 -37.43 8.22 13.46
C GLU A 170 -36.18 7.63 14.15
N SER A 171 -35.29 7.02 13.37
CA SER A 171 -33.93 6.69 13.81
C SER A 171 -32.94 7.34 12.87
N THR A 172 -32.62 8.59 13.19
CA THR A 172 -31.33 9.20 12.86
C THR A 172 -30.22 8.30 13.41
N MET A 173 -29.70 7.40 12.56
CA MET A 173 -28.42 6.75 12.83
C MET A 173 -27.33 7.76 12.54
N ARG A 174 -26.86 8.41 13.60
CA ARG A 174 -25.57 9.09 13.64
C ARG A 174 -24.52 7.98 13.60
N PHE A 175 -23.77 7.90 12.50
CA PHE A 175 -22.60 7.03 12.42
C PHE A 175 -21.40 7.93 12.11
N GLU A 176 -20.59 8.13 13.13
CA GLU A 176 -19.28 8.78 13.04
C GLU A 176 -18.30 7.80 12.36
N ASP A 177 -17.42 8.38 11.54
CA ASP A 177 -16.24 7.78 10.92
C ASP A 177 -16.45 6.81 9.74
N ILE A 178 -16.97 7.33 8.63
CA ILE A 178 -16.48 6.99 7.28
C ILE A 178 -16.38 8.30 6.51
N GLU A 179 -15.17 8.72 6.15
CA GLU A 179 -14.91 9.90 5.33
C GLU A 179 -15.80 9.89 4.06
N ASP A 180 -16.81 10.76 4.09
CA ASP A 180 -17.36 11.58 3.01
C ASP A 180 -17.94 10.92 1.75
N VAL A 181 -18.57 9.75 1.89
CA VAL A 181 -19.47 9.23 0.83
C VAL A 181 -20.65 10.18 0.62
N ASP A 182 -21.23 10.73 1.69
CA ASP A 182 -22.43 11.57 1.61
C ASP A 182 -22.13 12.97 1.06
N GLU A 183 -20.94 13.51 1.35
CA GLU A 183 -20.47 14.78 0.77
C GLU A 183 -20.11 14.60 -0.72
N PHE A 184 -19.42 13.52 -1.09
CA PHE A 184 -19.17 13.18 -2.49
C PHE A 184 -20.48 13.01 -3.29
N LEU A 185 -21.48 12.30 -2.73
CA LEU A 185 -22.79 12.14 -3.36
C LEU A 185 -23.57 13.47 -3.47
N ALA A 186 -23.37 14.42 -2.56
CA ALA A 186 -23.95 15.76 -2.66
C ALA A 186 -23.31 16.57 -3.79
N THR A 187 -21.98 16.47 -3.95
CA THR A 187 -21.22 17.12 -5.02
C THR A 187 -21.55 16.54 -6.39
N VAL A 188 -21.62 15.21 -6.51
CA VAL A 188 -22.05 14.51 -7.75
C VAL A 188 -23.50 14.87 -8.13
N ARG A 189 -24.39 15.04 -7.14
CA ARG A 189 -25.77 15.48 -7.40
C ARG A 189 -25.85 16.94 -7.86
N ALA A 190 -24.96 17.81 -7.38
CA ALA A 190 -24.87 19.19 -7.83
C ALA A 190 -24.30 19.28 -9.26
N ALA A 191 -23.27 18.48 -9.58
CA ALA A 191 -22.67 18.42 -10.91
C ALA A 191 -23.58 17.74 -11.95
N GLY A 192 -24.43 16.80 -11.55
CA GLY A 192 -25.41 16.13 -12.41
C GLY A 192 -26.65 16.96 -12.76
N ALA A 193 -26.77 18.19 -12.27
CA ALA A 193 -27.94 19.04 -12.50
C ALA A 193 -27.82 19.97 -13.74
N GLU A 194 -26.68 19.96 -14.45
CA GLU A 194 -26.40 20.81 -15.62
C GLU A 194 -26.42 20.07 -16.97
N TRP A 195 -26.93 18.84 -17.02
CA TRP A 195 -27.13 18.15 -18.30
C TRP A 195 -28.41 18.66 -18.95
N GLU A 196 -28.26 19.53 -19.96
CA GLU A 196 -29.32 19.89 -20.90
C GLU A 196 -29.89 18.62 -21.54
N ASP A 197 -31.22 18.54 -21.56
CA ASP A 197 -32.00 17.43 -22.09
C ASP A 197 -31.58 17.10 -23.54
N ASP A 198 -30.89 15.97 -23.74
CA ASP A 198 -30.63 15.40 -25.07
C ASP A 198 -31.93 14.79 -25.61
N GLU A 199 -32.66 15.58 -26.41
CA GLU A 199 -33.86 15.18 -27.15
C GLU A 199 -33.50 14.15 -28.24
N GLY A 200 -33.43 12.86 -27.88
CA GLY A 200 -33.11 11.83 -28.89
C GLY A 200 -33.40 10.36 -28.58
N ALA A 201 -33.85 9.98 -27.38
CA ALA A 201 -34.08 8.57 -27.04
C ALA A 201 -35.57 8.26 -26.78
N ASP A 202 -36.19 7.63 -27.78
CA ASP A 202 -37.30 6.66 -27.73
C ASP A 202 -38.25 6.78 -26.51
N GLU A 203 -39.29 7.61 -26.63
CA GLU A 203 -40.33 7.85 -25.61
C GLU A 203 -40.99 6.57 -25.03
N GLU A 204 -40.91 5.43 -25.73
CA GLU A 204 -41.62 4.20 -25.35
C GLU A 204 -40.89 3.38 -24.26
N GLU A 205 -39.57 3.53 -24.11
CA GLU A 205 -38.79 2.82 -23.08
C GLU A 205 -38.85 3.51 -21.70
N ARG A 206 -39.38 4.74 -21.64
CA ARG A 206 -39.51 5.57 -20.43
C ARG A 206 -40.80 5.32 -19.64
N ARG A 207 -41.58 4.29 -19.98
CA ARG A 207 -42.92 4.05 -19.42
C ARG A 207 -42.95 3.11 -18.21
N GLY A 208 -41.82 2.53 -17.83
CA GLY A 208 -41.68 1.65 -16.66
C GLY A 208 -40.95 2.30 -15.48
N PRO A 209 -41.18 1.86 -14.23
CA PRO A 209 -40.39 2.29 -13.08
C PRO A 209 -38.91 1.94 -13.31
N PRO A 210 -37.98 2.79 -12.87
CA PRO A 210 -36.58 2.63 -13.22
C PRO A 210 -36.04 1.30 -12.68
N ALA A 211 -35.49 0.49 -13.59
CA ALA A 211 -34.92 -0.80 -13.26
C ALA A 211 -33.68 -0.61 -12.35
N PRO A 212 -33.64 -1.17 -11.13
CA PRO A 212 -32.52 -0.96 -10.21
C PRO A 212 -31.17 -1.40 -10.80
N LEU A 213 -31.17 -2.49 -11.57
CA LEU A 213 -29.97 -2.99 -12.23
C LEU A 213 -29.47 -2.04 -13.33
N ARG A 214 -30.39 -1.37 -14.04
CA ARG A 214 -30.03 -0.39 -15.07
C ARG A 214 -29.43 0.85 -14.41
N LEU A 215 -30.11 1.41 -13.41
CA LEU A 215 -29.62 2.54 -12.62
C LEU A 215 -28.23 2.26 -12.01
N PHE A 216 -28.03 1.07 -11.44
CA PHE A 216 -26.75 0.68 -10.89
C PHE A 216 -25.65 0.62 -11.97
N LYS A 217 -25.94 0.05 -13.15
CA LYS A 217 -24.97 -0.02 -14.24
C LYS A 217 -24.64 1.36 -14.80
N GLU A 218 -25.65 2.20 -14.99
CA GLU A 218 -25.51 3.59 -15.46
C GLU A 218 -24.68 4.41 -14.47
N SER A 219 -25.04 4.39 -13.18
CA SER A 219 -24.29 5.08 -12.12
C SER A 219 -22.85 4.58 -12.02
N ARG A 220 -22.62 3.26 -12.08
CA ARG A 220 -21.26 2.70 -12.08
C ARG A 220 -20.46 3.10 -13.31
N ALA A 221 -21.08 3.13 -14.49
CA ALA A 221 -20.42 3.57 -15.72
C ALA A 221 -20.10 5.07 -15.68
N ARG A 222 -21.01 5.89 -15.17
CA ARG A 222 -20.84 7.33 -14.96
C ARG A 222 -19.67 7.62 -14.01
N LEU A 223 -19.69 7.04 -12.80
CA LEU A 223 -18.62 7.21 -11.82
C LEU A 223 -17.26 6.66 -12.30
N ALA A 224 -17.27 5.59 -13.10
CA ALA A 224 -16.04 5.07 -13.71
C ALA A 224 -15.51 6.00 -14.81
N ALA A 225 -16.38 6.61 -15.61
CA ALA A 225 -16.00 7.57 -16.64
C ALA A 225 -15.50 8.90 -16.03
N GLU A 226 -16.15 9.38 -14.97
CA GLU A 226 -15.69 10.53 -14.19
C GLU A 226 -14.29 10.28 -13.64
N TYR A 227 -14.08 9.12 -13.00
CA TYR A 227 -12.75 8.76 -12.53
C TYR A 227 -11.75 8.63 -13.67
N GLU A 228 -12.10 7.99 -14.79
CA GLU A 228 -11.17 7.88 -15.93
C GLU A 228 -10.79 9.25 -16.51
N ALA A 229 -11.72 10.20 -16.51
CA ALA A 229 -11.51 11.57 -16.96
C ALA A 229 -10.63 12.41 -16.03
N GLU A 230 -10.53 12.08 -14.74
CA GLU A 230 -9.61 12.74 -13.80
C GLU A 230 -8.14 12.58 -14.29
N GLY A 231 -7.36 13.65 -14.15
CA GLY A 231 -5.95 13.65 -14.53
C GLY A 231 -5.13 12.71 -13.65
N VAL A 232 -3.99 12.23 -14.18
CA VAL A 232 -3.07 11.36 -13.43
C VAL A 232 -2.58 12.03 -12.13
N VAL A 233 -2.32 13.34 -12.18
CA VAL A 233 -1.90 14.13 -11.02
C VAL A 233 -3.00 14.18 -9.96
N GLU A 234 -4.25 14.39 -10.37
CA GLU A 234 -5.40 14.43 -9.46
C GLU A 234 -5.64 13.07 -8.81
N LYS A 235 -5.55 11.98 -9.59
CA LYS A 235 -5.75 10.60 -9.11
C LYS A 235 -4.72 10.17 -8.05
N TYR A 236 -3.45 10.52 -8.26
CA TYR A 236 -2.35 9.95 -7.48
C TYR A 236 -1.53 10.99 -6.71
N ALA A 237 -1.26 12.18 -7.26
CA ALA A 237 -0.43 13.18 -6.59
C ALA A 237 -1.10 13.72 -5.32
N GLU A 238 -2.43 13.88 -5.35
CA GLU A 238 -3.23 14.34 -4.21
C GLU A 238 -3.59 13.19 -3.24
N ASN A 239 -3.38 11.94 -3.65
CA ASN A 239 -3.75 10.78 -2.85
C ASN A 239 -2.71 10.51 -1.75
N ASN A 240 -3.15 10.61 -0.49
CA ASN A 240 -2.34 10.33 0.69
C ASN A 240 -1.61 8.97 0.65
N ASP A 241 -2.24 7.94 0.07
CA ASP A 241 -1.64 6.61 -0.04
C ASP A 241 -0.42 6.63 -0.99
N TYR A 242 -0.53 7.29 -2.14
CA TYR A 242 0.57 7.43 -3.10
C TYR A 242 1.67 8.38 -2.60
N ILE A 243 1.29 9.46 -1.92
CA ILE A 243 2.24 10.36 -1.24
C ILE A 243 3.07 9.56 -0.22
N ALA A 244 2.42 8.66 0.53
CA ALA A 244 3.12 7.77 1.46
C ALA A 244 4.05 6.79 0.72
N PHE A 245 3.64 6.24 -0.41
CA PHE A 245 4.48 5.40 -1.25
C PHE A 245 5.74 6.14 -1.73
N LYS A 246 5.58 7.31 -2.35
CA LYS A 246 6.69 8.17 -2.80
C LYS A 246 7.61 8.56 -1.65
N ARG A 247 7.07 8.81 -0.46
CA ARG A 247 7.87 9.09 0.74
C ARG A 247 8.79 7.95 1.12
N HIS A 248 8.26 6.73 1.14
CA HIS A 248 9.07 5.56 1.46
C HIS A 248 10.12 5.33 0.38
N TRP A 249 9.74 5.42 -0.89
CA TRP A 249 10.69 5.27 -1.99
C TRP A 249 11.84 6.27 -1.87
N HIS A 250 11.53 7.56 -1.69
CA HIS A 250 12.53 8.60 -1.51
C HIS A 250 13.45 8.33 -0.31
N ASP A 251 12.89 7.94 0.84
CA ASP A 251 13.68 7.55 2.02
C ASP A 251 14.60 6.34 1.76
N GLY A 252 14.19 5.40 0.91
CA GLY A 252 15.00 4.26 0.50
C GLY A 252 16.11 4.58 -0.49
N LEU A 253 15.92 5.58 -1.36
CA LEU A 253 16.94 6.08 -2.28
C LEU A 253 17.98 6.94 -1.56
N HIS A 254 17.52 7.73 -0.59
CA HIS A 254 18.32 8.69 0.18
C HIS A 254 18.42 8.31 1.65
N PRO A 255 18.90 7.10 2.00
CA PRO A 255 19.06 6.74 3.38
C PRO A 255 20.24 7.54 3.93
N ASN A 256 19.96 8.50 4.82
CA ASN A 256 20.91 9.41 5.48
C ASN A 256 21.24 10.71 4.73
N GLU A 257 20.58 10.99 3.61
CA GLU A 257 20.60 12.31 2.99
C GLU A 257 19.28 13.00 3.33
N ASP A 258 19.33 14.20 3.91
CA ASP A 258 18.14 15.02 4.17
C ASP A 258 17.70 15.77 2.90
N LYS A 259 17.69 15.06 1.76
CA LYS A 259 17.09 15.58 0.52
C LYS A 259 15.59 15.70 0.73
N ALA A 260 15.04 16.87 0.42
CA ALA A 260 13.59 17.06 0.45
C ALA A 260 12.94 16.28 -0.70
N MET A 261 11.76 15.73 -0.45
CA MET A 261 11.01 15.03 -1.49
C MET A 261 10.64 16.02 -2.62
N PRO A 262 10.77 15.62 -3.89
CA PRO A 262 10.27 16.42 -5.01
C PRO A 262 8.79 16.74 -4.85
N ASP A 263 8.39 17.92 -5.32
CA ASP A 263 6.99 18.33 -5.35
C ASP A 263 6.13 17.35 -6.16
N ALA A 264 4.85 17.23 -5.78
CA ALA A 264 3.90 16.26 -6.33
C ALA A 264 3.67 16.45 -7.83
N SER A 265 3.83 17.69 -8.31
CA SER A 265 3.79 18.07 -9.73
C SER A 265 4.88 17.41 -10.60
N ARG A 266 6.01 17.01 -10.00
CA ARG A 266 7.16 16.43 -10.70
C ARG A 266 7.17 14.90 -10.71
N TRP A 267 6.17 14.26 -10.11
CA TRP A 267 6.15 12.80 -9.98
C TRP A 267 5.79 12.06 -11.26
N PHE A 268 5.21 12.76 -12.22
CA PHE A 268 4.73 12.20 -13.48
C PHE A 268 5.39 12.91 -14.67
N ASP A 269 5.57 12.19 -15.77
CA ASP A 269 5.93 12.78 -17.06
C ASP A 269 4.68 13.26 -17.82
N GLU A 270 4.89 13.84 -19.00
CA GLU A 270 3.81 14.35 -19.86
C GLU A 270 2.84 13.23 -20.31
N ASP A 271 3.31 11.98 -20.30
CA ASP A 271 2.55 10.78 -20.67
C ASP A 271 1.85 10.12 -19.45
N GLY A 272 2.00 10.67 -18.24
CA GLY A 272 1.41 10.15 -17.01
C GLY A 272 2.14 8.96 -16.38
N ASN A 273 3.31 8.58 -16.91
CA ASN A 273 4.17 7.58 -16.30
C ASN A 273 4.88 8.18 -15.08
N PRO A 274 5.14 7.36 -14.04
CA PRO A 274 5.91 7.81 -12.89
C PRO A 274 7.34 8.13 -13.33
N ARG A 275 7.84 9.30 -12.97
CA ARG A 275 9.27 9.57 -13.06
C ARG A 275 9.99 8.72 -12.01
N LEU A 276 10.92 7.91 -12.49
CA LEU A 276 11.72 6.97 -11.72
C LEU A 276 13.10 7.53 -11.40
N ASP A 277 13.52 8.51 -12.19
CA ASP A 277 14.89 8.99 -12.21
C ASP A 277 15.22 9.83 -10.97
N GLU A 278 16.43 9.55 -10.48
CA GLU A 278 17.20 10.31 -9.52
C GLU A 278 17.29 11.76 -9.99
N ASP A 279 16.98 12.70 -9.09
CA ASP A 279 17.13 14.13 -9.30
C ASP A 279 16.17 14.71 -10.37
N GLY A 280 15.21 15.52 -9.91
CA GLY A 280 14.51 16.44 -10.81
C GLY A 280 15.58 17.21 -11.60
N GLY A 281 15.41 17.26 -12.93
CA GLY A 281 16.42 17.72 -13.87
C GLY A 281 17.27 18.88 -13.38
N ASP A 282 18.55 18.76 -13.69
CA ASP A 282 19.56 19.82 -13.72
C ASP A 282 18.94 21.11 -14.29
N ASP A 283 18.49 21.99 -13.39
CA ASP A 283 18.30 23.42 -13.62
C ASP A 283 19.23 24.09 -12.59
N ASP A 284 20.42 24.45 -13.06
CA ASP A 284 21.29 25.45 -12.46
C ASP A 284 20.48 26.73 -12.15
N ASP A 285 20.46 27.17 -10.89
CA ASP A 285 20.88 28.53 -10.48
C ASP A 285 20.46 28.86 -9.02
N ASP A 286 21.46 29.26 -8.24
CA ASP A 286 21.43 30.14 -7.06
C ASP A 286 20.50 29.81 -5.87
N ASP A 287 21.00 28.96 -4.96
CA ASP A 287 20.87 29.19 -3.50
C ASP A 287 21.92 28.33 -2.74
N ASP A 288 23.19 28.74 -2.81
CA ASP A 288 24.28 28.25 -1.96
C ASP A 288 24.09 28.73 -0.50
N ILE A 289 23.06 28.20 0.16
CA ILE A 289 23.04 28.10 1.61
C ILE A 289 23.31 26.65 1.99
N ALA A 290 24.58 26.36 2.26
CA ALA A 290 25.03 25.09 2.81
C ALA A 290 24.48 24.92 4.23
N TYR A 291 23.20 24.55 4.33
CA TYR A 291 22.69 23.90 5.54
C TYR A 291 23.37 22.55 5.61
N GLY A 292 24.32 22.40 6.55
CA GLY A 292 24.89 21.10 6.88
C GLY A 292 23.78 20.10 7.19
N PRO A 293 23.97 18.79 6.91
CA PRO A 293 22.95 17.78 7.12
C PRO A 293 22.45 17.87 8.57
N ALA A 294 21.17 18.16 8.73
CA ALA A 294 20.55 18.27 10.05
C ALA A 294 20.36 16.85 10.59
N VAL A 295 21.40 16.32 11.25
CA VAL A 295 21.38 14.97 11.84
C VAL A 295 20.15 14.84 12.74
N THR A 296 19.12 14.18 12.21
CA THR A 296 17.91 13.88 12.98
C THR A 296 18.33 12.91 14.09
N SER A 297 18.26 13.37 15.34
CA SER A 297 18.70 12.58 16.49
C SER A 297 17.95 11.26 16.55
N THR A 298 18.70 10.16 16.64
CA THR A 298 18.18 8.80 16.84
C THR A 298 17.77 8.52 18.30
N ARG A 299 17.82 9.54 19.16
CA ARG A 299 17.43 9.47 20.58
C ARG A 299 16.13 10.21 20.83
N CYS A 300 15.30 9.62 21.68
CA CYS A 300 14.04 10.19 22.10
C CYS A 300 14.24 11.43 22.98
N PRO A 301 13.58 12.57 22.70
CA PRO A 301 13.72 13.78 23.51
C PRO A 301 13.15 13.64 24.93
N VAL A 302 12.30 12.63 25.18
CA VAL A 302 11.65 12.38 26.47
C VAL A 302 12.44 11.38 27.33
N THR A 303 12.87 10.26 26.74
CA THR A 303 13.58 9.21 27.48
C THR A 303 15.10 9.36 27.42
N LEU A 304 15.61 10.15 26.48
CA LEU A 304 17.04 10.27 26.13
C LEU A 304 17.70 8.95 25.69
N LEU A 305 16.90 7.90 25.50
CA LEU A 305 17.31 6.58 25.02
C LEU A 305 17.12 6.48 23.49
N PRO A 306 17.86 5.60 22.80
CA PRO A 306 17.58 5.29 21.41
C PRO A 306 16.14 4.78 21.25
N PHE A 307 15.41 5.22 20.22
CA PHE A 307 14.02 4.76 20.07
C PHE A 307 13.96 3.25 19.79
N GLN A 308 12.89 2.63 20.30
CA GLN A 308 12.48 1.27 19.98
C GLN A 308 11.24 1.31 19.09
N GLU A 309 10.25 2.13 19.46
CA GLU A 309 8.99 2.31 18.73
C GLU A 309 8.71 3.80 18.54
N PRO A 310 9.24 4.44 17.47
CA PRO A 310 9.01 5.85 17.21
C PRO A 310 7.57 6.10 16.76
N ILE A 311 6.91 7.05 17.44
CA ILE A 311 5.60 7.57 17.08
C ILE A 311 5.68 9.08 16.86
N THR A 312 5.07 9.56 15.78
CA THR A 312 5.06 10.98 15.40
C THR A 312 3.64 11.52 15.55
N SER A 313 3.49 12.76 16.00
CA SER A 313 2.18 13.39 16.07
C SER A 313 1.71 13.88 14.70
N LYS A 314 0.40 13.86 14.45
CA LYS A 314 -0.21 14.52 13.28
C LYS A 314 -0.23 16.04 13.42
N LYS A 315 -0.35 16.55 14.66
CA LYS A 315 -0.44 17.99 14.96
C LYS A 315 0.93 18.65 15.08
N CYS A 316 1.94 17.96 15.61
CA CYS A 316 3.34 18.46 15.63
C CYS A 316 4.28 17.45 14.93
N LYS A 317 5.31 17.95 14.26
CA LYS A 317 6.32 17.11 13.57
C LYS A 317 7.33 16.48 14.54
N HIS A 318 6.90 16.15 15.77
CA HIS A 318 7.77 15.66 16.83
C HIS A 318 7.59 14.15 17.02
N THR A 319 8.72 13.44 17.05
CA THR A 319 8.77 11.99 17.23
C THR A 319 9.17 11.63 18.66
N PHE A 320 8.46 10.67 19.25
CA PHE A 320 8.64 10.22 20.61
C PHE A 320 8.63 8.69 20.69
N GLU A 321 9.09 8.14 21.81
CA GLU A 321 9.01 6.71 22.10
C GLU A 321 7.59 6.32 22.55
N LYS A 322 6.99 5.29 21.92
CA LYS A 322 5.61 4.85 22.20
C LYS A 322 5.38 4.50 23.65
N SER A 323 6.30 3.77 24.28
CA SER A 323 6.17 3.38 25.70
C SER A 323 6.18 4.58 26.65
N ALA A 324 6.93 5.64 26.31
CA ALA A 324 7.03 6.87 27.10
C ALA A 324 5.79 7.75 26.95
N ILE A 325 5.29 7.91 25.72
CA ILE A 325 4.03 8.64 25.50
C ILE A 325 2.85 7.86 26.07
N ALA A 326 2.80 6.54 25.89
CA ALA A 326 1.73 5.72 26.46
C ALA A 326 1.68 5.82 27.99
N SER A 327 2.82 5.96 28.68
CA SER A 327 2.86 6.21 30.13
C SER A 327 2.42 7.63 30.50
N MET A 328 2.82 8.63 29.70
CA MET A 328 2.40 10.02 29.88
C MET A 328 0.91 10.24 29.63
N PHE A 329 0.29 9.54 28.68
CA PHE A 329 -1.12 9.72 28.29
C PHE A 329 -2.09 8.70 28.91
N ARG A 330 -1.71 7.98 29.99
CA ARG A 330 -2.61 7.03 30.68
C ARG A 330 -3.84 7.66 31.35
N GLY A 331 -3.86 8.98 31.51
CA GLY A 331 -5.04 9.72 31.98
C GLY A 331 -5.84 10.26 30.80
N GLN A 332 -7.17 10.13 30.83
CA GLN A 332 -8.04 10.76 29.83
C GLN A 332 -7.90 12.29 29.92
N GLY A 333 -7.37 12.90 28.88
CA GLY A 333 -7.23 14.35 28.77
C GLY A 333 -6.22 14.75 27.69
N GLU A 334 -6.47 15.90 27.07
CA GLU A 334 -5.49 16.57 26.21
C GLU A 334 -4.30 17.03 27.06
N LYS A 335 -3.08 16.75 26.59
CA LYS A 335 -1.84 17.21 27.23
C LYS A 335 -0.99 17.99 26.25
N ASP A 336 -0.19 18.90 26.77
CA ASP A 336 0.76 19.64 25.96
C ASP A 336 1.85 18.71 25.44
N CYS A 337 2.35 19.01 24.24
CA CYS A 337 3.45 18.27 23.63
C CYS A 337 4.67 18.28 24.56
N PRO A 338 5.26 17.12 24.91
CA PRO A 338 6.38 17.06 25.84
C PRO A 338 7.70 17.57 25.26
N MET A 339 7.72 18.02 24.00
CA MET A 339 8.88 18.70 23.44
C MET A 339 8.91 20.15 23.92
N GLY A 340 10.04 20.55 24.52
CA GLY A 340 10.27 21.92 24.96
C GLY A 340 10.04 22.92 23.83
N GLY A 341 9.18 23.92 24.07
CA GLY A 341 8.85 24.97 23.09
C GLY A 341 7.65 24.65 22.19
N CYS A 342 7.04 23.47 22.27
CA CYS A 342 5.82 23.15 21.52
C CYS A 342 4.57 23.42 22.36
N VAL A 343 3.67 24.29 21.87
CA VAL A 343 2.43 24.70 22.58
C VAL A 343 1.21 23.87 22.14
N LYS A 344 1.40 22.83 21.31
CA LYS A 344 0.29 22.06 20.76
C LYS A 344 -0.24 21.05 21.77
N LYS A 345 -1.56 21.01 21.93
CA LYS A 345 -2.29 20.00 22.71
C LYS A 345 -2.52 18.75 21.89
N LEU A 346 -2.11 17.61 22.45
CA LEU A 346 -2.16 16.31 21.81
C LEU A 346 -3.03 15.37 22.63
N THR A 347 -3.62 14.40 21.93
CA THR A 347 -4.23 13.20 22.50
C THR A 347 -3.48 11.97 22.01
N PHE A 348 -3.66 10.82 22.66
CA PHE A 348 -3.00 9.60 22.22
C PHE A 348 -3.41 9.18 20.79
N ALA A 349 -4.64 9.49 20.37
CA ALA A 349 -5.14 9.23 19.02
C ALA A 349 -4.50 10.11 17.93
N ASP A 350 -3.86 11.23 18.31
CA ASP A 350 -3.17 12.12 17.38
C ASP A 350 -1.80 11.58 16.95
N PHE A 351 -1.31 10.50 17.55
CA PHE A 351 -0.03 9.89 17.22
C PHE A 351 -0.20 8.77 16.20
N HIS A 352 0.74 8.70 15.25
CA HIS A 352 0.86 7.61 14.29
C HIS A 352 2.24 6.97 14.40
N GLU A 353 2.33 5.68 14.11
CA GLU A 353 3.61 4.97 14.03
C GLU A 353 4.41 5.52 12.84
N ASP A 354 5.68 5.84 13.08
CA ASP A 354 6.56 6.41 12.06
C ASP A 354 7.52 5.34 11.52
N PRO A 355 7.12 4.62 10.44
CA PRO A 355 7.96 3.56 9.87
C PRO A 355 9.27 4.10 9.29
N ILE A 356 9.32 5.37 8.89
CA ILE A 356 10.51 5.99 8.31
C ILE A 356 11.54 6.25 9.41
N MET A 357 11.14 6.85 10.53
CA MET A 357 12.02 7.03 11.68
C MET A 357 12.51 5.69 12.24
N LYS A 358 11.64 4.68 12.28
CA LYS A 358 12.04 3.32 12.71
C LYS A 358 13.15 2.76 11.82
N ARG A 359 13.05 2.97 10.51
CA ARG A 359 14.07 2.54 9.55
C ARG A 359 15.36 3.33 9.64
N LYS A 360 15.29 4.65 9.80
CA LYS A 360 16.49 5.49 10.05
C LYS A 360 17.24 5.01 11.29
N ILE A 361 16.54 4.61 12.35
CA ILE A 361 17.15 4.09 13.58
C ILE A 361 17.75 2.70 13.38
N GLU A 362 17.06 1.81 12.68
CA GLU A 362 17.59 0.49 12.36
C GLU A 362 18.87 0.61 11.53
N ARG A 363 18.89 1.53 10.55
CA ARG A 363 20.08 1.88 9.76
C ARG A 363 21.22 2.40 10.65
N ALA A 364 20.92 3.32 11.57
CA ALA A 364 21.92 3.86 12.50
C ALA A 364 22.51 2.77 13.41
N LYS A 365 21.67 1.91 13.99
CA LYS A 365 22.11 0.75 14.80
C LYS A 365 22.99 -0.20 14.00
N GLN A 366 22.61 -0.48 12.75
CA GLN A 366 23.39 -1.35 11.87
C GLN A 366 24.76 -0.73 11.50
N ARG A 367 24.83 0.59 11.34
CA ARG A 367 26.09 1.32 11.14
C ARG A 367 26.97 1.29 12.37
N GLU A 368 26.41 1.53 13.56
CA GLU A 368 27.14 1.43 14.83
C GLU A 368 27.70 0.02 15.05
N ALA A 369 26.91 -1.02 14.81
CA ALA A 369 27.37 -2.41 14.91
C ALA A 369 28.56 -2.71 13.98
N ARG A 370 28.53 -2.19 12.75
CA ARG A 370 29.63 -2.36 11.78
C ARG A 370 30.88 -1.53 12.13
N GLY A 371 30.72 -0.36 12.73
CA GLY A 371 31.84 0.50 13.14
C GLY A 371 32.63 -0.10 14.31
N VAL A 372 31.93 -0.70 15.28
CA VAL A 372 32.56 -1.34 16.44
C VAL A 372 33.37 -2.59 16.06
N GLU A 373 33.03 -3.26 14.95
CA GLU A 373 33.79 -4.41 14.43
C GLU A 373 35.09 -4.02 13.71
N SER A 374 35.28 -2.75 13.33
CA SER A 374 36.46 -2.29 12.57
C SER A 374 37.58 -1.67 13.43
N ASP A 375 37.28 -1.24 14.65
CA ASP A 375 38.25 -0.58 15.55
C ASP A 375 38.89 -1.55 16.58
N GLY A 376 38.69 -2.86 16.41
CA GLY A 376 39.11 -3.90 17.37
C GLY A 376 40.42 -4.64 17.03
N GLU A 377 41.13 -4.28 15.96
CA GLU A 377 42.38 -4.92 15.55
C GLU A 377 43.45 -3.86 15.24
N GLY A 378 44.15 -3.39 16.26
CA GLY A 378 45.15 -2.34 16.05
C GLY A 378 45.95 -1.89 17.28
N GLU A 379 46.32 -2.78 18.20
CA GLU A 379 47.44 -2.53 19.14
C GLU A 379 48.22 -3.84 19.36
N GLU A 380 49.14 -4.15 18.43
CA GLU A 380 50.29 -5.01 18.72
C GLU A 380 51.35 -4.13 19.40
N ASP A 381 51.24 -3.96 20.72
CA ASP A 381 52.37 -3.47 21.51
C ASP A 381 53.34 -4.63 21.74
N ASP A 382 54.41 -4.59 20.95
CA ASP A 382 55.68 -5.25 21.20
C ASP A 382 56.28 -4.71 22.50
N ASP A 383 56.28 -5.52 23.55
CA ASP A 383 57.24 -5.40 24.65
C ASP A 383 57.51 -6.77 25.26
N GLY A 384 58.60 -7.40 24.80
CA GLY A 384 59.17 -8.57 25.43
C GLY A 384 59.80 -8.23 26.78
N ASN A 385 59.49 -9.06 27.79
CA ASN A 385 60.37 -9.54 28.89
C ASN A 385 59.74 -9.44 30.30
N ASN A 386 59.19 -10.56 30.81
CA ASN A 386 59.72 -11.31 31.96
C ASN A 386 58.74 -12.46 32.35
N PRO A 387 59.20 -13.70 32.62
CA PRO A 387 58.35 -14.76 33.13
C PRO A 387 58.29 -14.75 34.67
N ASP A 388 57.27 -15.43 35.19
CA ASP A 388 57.07 -15.88 36.57
C ASP A 388 56.16 -15.02 37.46
N ALA A 389 54.92 -15.50 37.69
CA ALA A 389 54.35 -15.70 39.03
C ALA A 389 52.88 -16.19 38.96
N SER A 390 52.71 -17.49 39.20
CA SER A 390 51.75 -18.14 40.11
C SER A 390 50.31 -17.62 40.28
N MET A 391 49.38 -18.60 40.29
CA MET A 391 48.20 -18.73 41.17
C MET A 391 47.03 -17.74 40.91
N VAL A 392 45.74 -18.12 40.92
CA VAL A 392 45.02 -19.31 41.38
C VAL A 392 43.61 -19.27 40.75
N GLU A 393 43.11 -20.46 40.41
CA GLU A 393 41.72 -20.75 40.08
C GLU A 393 40.74 -20.32 41.19
N THR A 394 39.55 -19.87 40.83
CA THR A 394 38.25 -20.42 41.32
C THR A 394 37.15 -19.73 40.52
N GLY A 395 36.16 -20.37 39.90
CA GLY A 395 35.81 -21.77 39.79
C GLY A 395 34.35 -21.86 39.32
N ALA A 396 34.09 -22.70 38.31
CA ALA A 396 32.88 -23.54 38.14
C ALA A 396 31.52 -22.81 37.95
N ARG A 397 30.60 -23.14 37.04
CA ARG A 397 30.19 -24.31 36.23
C ARG A 397 29.09 -23.73 35.28
N ASN A 398 28.70 -24.27 34.12
CA ASN A 398 28.33 -25.65 33.87
C ASN A 398 28.20 -25.92 32.36
N LYS A 399 28.63 -27.10 31.93
CA LYS A 399 28.62 -27.58 30.53
C LYS A 399 27.26 -28.23 30.17
N GLY A 400 26.77 -27.90 28.97
CA GLY A 400 26.44 -28.88 27.94
C GLY A 400 24.96 -29.28 27.73
N ARG A 401 24.50 -29.20 26.47
CA ARG A 401 24.02 -30.37 25.70
C ARG A 401 23.90 -30.07 24.19
N PRO A 402 24.49 -30.88 23.29
CA PRO A 402 24.26 -30.76 21.84
C PRO A 402 23.03 -31.55 21.38
N ILE A 403 22.30 -31.00 20.40
CA ILE A 403 21.07 -31.56 19.82
C ILE A 403 21.43 -32.62 18.77
N LYS A 404 20.91 -33.85 18.95
CA LYS A 404 21.01 -34.94 17.97
C LYS A 404 19.98 -34.76 16.85
N ARG A 405 20.44 -34.83 15.59
CA ARG A 405 19.58 -35.00 14.41
C ARG A 405 19.36 -36.51 14.17
N GLU A 406 18.12 -36.96 14.20
CA GLU A 406 17.75 -38.32 13.79
C GLU A 406 17.36 -38.38 12.31
N VAL A 407 18.02 -39.29 11.60
CA VAL A 407 17.70 -39.70 10.22
C VAL A 407 16.79 -40.92 10.31
N LYS A 408 15.51 -40.78 9.95
CA LYS A 408 14.57 -41.91 9.83
C LYS A 408 14.75 -42.58 8.46
N ARG A 409 15.38 -43.76 8.46
CA ARG A 409 15.27 -44.74 7.37
C ARG A 409 13.97 -45.52 7.55
N GLY A 410 13.20 -45.62 6.47
CA GLY A 410 11.99 -46.44 6.41
C GLY A 410 12.31 -47.93 6.30
N SER A 411 11.44 -48.75 6.89
CA SER A 411 11.19 -50.14 6.51
C SER A 411 9.77 -50.50 6.93
N SER A 412 8.93 -50.83 5.94
CA SER A 412 7.66 -51.51 6.12
C SER A 412 7.88 -52.97 6.53
N PRO A 413 6.87 -53.61 7.15
CA PRO A 413 6.51 -54.94 6.64
C PRO A 413 5.00 -55.22 6.62
N SER A 414 4.66 -56.10 5.66
CA SER A 414 3.46 -56.94 5.48
C SER A 414 2.14 -56.28 5.05
#